data_AF-R5VKS2-F1
#
_entry.id   AF-R5VKS2-F1
#
_cell.length_a   1.000
_cell.length_b   1.000
_cell.length_c   1.000
_cell.angle_alpha   90.00
_cell.angle_beta   90.00
_cell.angle_gamma   90.00
#
_symmetry.space_group_name_H-M   'P 1'
#
loop_
_entity.id
_entity.type
_entity.pdbx_description
1 polymer ?
#
loop_
_entity_poly.entity_id
_entity_poly.type
_entity_poly.pdbx_seq_one_letter_code
_entity_poly.pdbx_strand_id
1 'polypeptide(L)'
;MSMKYTRLVFSFCACLVFSQAFGKAEGDLSVIRQNFNRIYVQSEGEESPLKELLLQNQPGFSVSDRVVMELQQRVPYEAARMRHYLKALQADGSWSGINYQDTNRSGWDPRLHAERILEMVKHFSNPENEHYHSKKVEKAIHRALRYWFVQKPVCLNWYYNQIGIPRTLGTAFILFEPFLTDAEKQDAITVMKQARFGMTGQNKVWLAGNVMMRGVLENDLDLVKQARDTIVSEIVRGGKEGIKDDGCFHQHGPQPQFGNYGLAYVYTMSLLSGLFSDTSMAFTPSQLEVIAGLLEEGYQWVIW
;
A
#
# COMPACT_ATOMS: atom_id res chain seq x y z
N MET A 1 -28.03 29.93 -5.69
CA MET A 1 -27.74 28.48 -5.65
C MET A 1 -26.22 28.25 -5.75
N SER A 2 -25.43 28.88 -4.88
CA SER A 2 -23.96 29.04 -5.03
C SER A 2 -23.18 28.93 -3.71
N MET A 3 -23.68 28.18 -2.72
CA MET A 3 -23.10 28.19 -1.36
C MET A 3 -22.92 26.79 -0.75
N LYS A 4 -22.88 25.74 -1.57
CA LYS A 4 -22.61 24.36 -1.11
C LYS A 4 -21.27 23.78 -1.59
N TYR A 5 -20.60 24.40 -2.56
CA TYR A 5 -19.44 23.79 -3.22
C TYR A 5 -18.09 24.16 -2.60
N THR A 6 -18.02 25.11 -1.67
CA THR A 6 -16.77 25.49 -1.01
C THR A 6 -16.33 24.50 0.09
N ARG A 7 -17.18 23.53 0.47
CA ARG A 7 -16.88 22.60 1.57
C ARG A 7 -16.12 21.33 1.15
N LEU A 8 -16.15 20.93 -0.13
CA LEU A 8 -15.42 19.73 -0.55
C LEU A 8 -13.91 19.98 -0.72
N VAL A 9 -13.52 21.19 -1.10
CA VAL A 9 -12.10 21.59 -1.20
C VAL A 9 -11.45 21.73 0.20
N PHE A 10 -12.24 21.95 1.25
CA PHE A 10 -11.74 22.14 2.61
C PHE A 10 -11.46 20.85 3.39
N SER A 11 -11.89 19.68 2.91
CA SER A 11 -11.60 18.39 3.57
C SER A 11 -10.43 17.63 2.94
N PHE A 12 -9.68 18.26 2.03
CA PHE A 12 -8.40 17.73 1.51
C PHE A 12 -7.17 18.51 2.03
N CYS A 13 -7.34 19.48 2.93
CA CYS A 13 -6.28 20.43 3.33
C CYS A 13 -6.08 20.65 4.85
N ALA A 14 -6.58 19.78 5.74
CA ALA A 14 -6.38 19.95 7.18
C ALA A 14 -5.26 19.05 7.75
N CYS A 15 -4.02 19.27 7.32
CA CYS A 15 -2.80 18.86 8.05
C CYS A 15 -1.65 19.80 7.65
N LEU A 16 -1.76 21.07 8.04
CA LEU A 16 -0.66 22.03 7.97
C LEU A 16 -0.33 22.52 9.37
N VAL A 17 0.49 21.77 10.10
CA VAL A 17 1.19 22.30 11.28
C VAL A 17 2.58 21.63 11.43
N PHE A 18 3.60 22.46 11.21
CA PHE A 18 5.04 22.37 11.55
C PHE A 18 5.87 21.15 11.13
N SER A 19 6.70 21.34 10.10
CA SER A 19 7.98 20.64 9.95
C SER A 19 9.12 21.66 9.82
N GLN A 20 9.87 21.81 10.92
CA GLN A 20 11.17 22.48 10.89
C GLN A 20 12.12 21.67 10.01
N ALA A 21 12.77 22.38 9.07
CA ALA A 21 13.74 21.83 8.16
C ALA A 21 14.95 21.24 8.90
N PHE A 22 15.07 19.91 8.92
CA PHE A 22 16.32 19.21 9.22
C PHE A 22 16.74 18.37 8.00
N GLY A 23 17.95 18.63 7.48
CA GLY A 23 18.74 17.78 6.58
C GLY A 23 18.01 17.13 5.38
N LYS A 24 17.86 17.85 4.26
CA LYS A 24 16.99 17.49 3.11
C LYS A 24 17.12 16.07 2.49
N ALA A 25 18.21 15.32 2.63
CA ALA A 25 18.38 14.03 1.95
C ALA A 25 18.18 12.80 2.87
N GLU A 26 18.80 12.78 4.06
CA GLU A 26 18.44 11.81 5.12
C GLU A 26 17.03 12.10 5.67
N GLY A 27 16.59 13.36 5.59
CA GLY A 27 15.25 13.79 5.96
C GLY A 27 14.16 13.09 5.15
N ASP A 28 14.22 13.12 3.81
CA ASP A 28 13.14 12.59 2.98
C ASP A 28 12.90 11.08 3.18
N LEU A 29 13.96 10.26 3.20
CA LEU A 29 13.82 8.82 3.42
C LEU A 29 13.32 8.50 4.84
N SER A 30 13.73 9.29 5.84
CA SER A 30 13.24 9.16 7.21
C SER A 30 11.76 9.55 7.32
N VAL A 31 11.38 10.68 6.70
CA VAL A 31 9.99 11.17 6.65
C VAL A 31 9.09 10.16 5.92
N ILE A 32 9.53 9.56 4.82
CA ILE A 32 8.77 8.50 4.14
C ILE A 32 8.51 7.31 5.08
N ARG A 33 9.53 6.84 5.81
CA ARG A 33 9.36 5.75 6.79
C ARG A 33 8.42 6.12 7.93
N GLN A 34 8.48 7.36 8.40
CA GLN A 34 7.55 7.89 9.39
C GLN A 34 6.13 7.92 8.82
N ASN A 35 5.93 8.38 7.58
CA ASN A 35 4.64 8.36 6.90
C ASN A 35 4.09 6.94 6.73
N PHE A 36 4.93 5.94 6.46
CA PHE A 36 4.51 4.53 6.47
C PHE A 36 3.94 4.13 7.85
N ASN A 37 4.65 4.43 8.94
CA ASN A 37 4.15 4.14 10.29
C ASN A 37 2.86 4.91 10.60
N ARG A 38 2.81 6.19 10.25
CA ARG A 38 1.67 7.08 10.46
C ARG A 38 0.41 6.56 9.78
N ILE A 39 0.52 6.21 8.50
CA ILE A 39 -0.60 5.76 7.65
C ILE A 39 -1.04 4.34 7.97
N TYR A 40 -0.10 3.41 8.19
CA TYR A 40 -0.44 2.00 8.36
C TYR A 40 -0.58 1.55 9.82
N VAL A 41 0.08 2.20 10.77
CA VAL A 41 0.16 1.73 12.16
C VAL A 41 -0.63 2.64 13.10
N GLN A 42 -0.37 3.95 13.06
CA GLN A 42 -0.89 4.89 14.04
C GLN A 42 -2.30 5.41 13.72
N SER A 43 -2.81 5.18 12.50
CA SER A 43 -4.17 5.58 12.07
C SER A 43 -4.56 6.95 12.64
N GLU A 44 -3.72 7.96 12.42
CA GLU A 44 -3.86 9.27 13.06
C GLU A 44 -5.28 9.84 12.91
N GLY A 45 -5.84 10.26 14.05
CA GLY A 45 -6.33 11.63 14.19
C GLY A 45 -7.78 11.96 13.84
N GLU A 46 -8.48 11.21 13.00
CA GLU A 46 -9.90 11.50 12.75
C GLU A 46 -10.77 10.24 12.90
N GLU A 47 -11.60 10.25 13.94
CA GLU A 47 -12.87 9.52 13.90
C GLU A 47 -13.59 9.96 12.62
N SER A 48 -13.56 9.11 11.62
CA SER A 48 -14.28 9.31 10.37
C SER A 48 -15.33 8.20 10.25
N PRO A 49 -16.50 8.49 9.67
CA PRO A 49 -17.50 7.47 9.37
C PRO A 49 -16.91 6.31 8.54
N LEU A 50 -15.91 6.57 7.70
CA LEU A 50 -15.20 5.55 6.95
C LEU A 50 -14.36 4.64 7.86
N LYS A 51 -13.61 5.21 8.83
CA LYS A 51 -12.83 4.42 9.79
C LYS A 51 -13.74 3.53 10.63
N GLU A 52 -14.87 4.05 11.12
CA GLU A 52 -15.88 3.25 11.83
C GLU A 52 -16.43 2.11 10.97
N LEU A 53 -16.78 2.40 9.71
CA LEU A 53 -17.30 1.40 8.78
C LEU A 53 -16.26 0.29 8.51
N LEU A 54 -14.99 0.65 8.31
CA LEU A 54 -13.90 -0.31 8.10
C LEU A 54 -13.64 -1.17 9.34
N LEU A 55 -13.74 -0.58 10.55
CA LEU A 55 -13.62 -1.32 11.80
C LEU A 55 -14.77 -2.30 12.02
N GLN A 56 -16.01 -1.91 11.68
CA GLN A 56 -17.18 -2.78 11.78
C GLN A 56 -17.16 -3.90 10.71
N ASN A 57 -16.50 -3.67 9.58
CA ASN A 57 -16.47 -4.58 8.43
C ASN A 57 -15.04 -4.99 8.09
N GLN A 58 -14.33 -5.57 9.07
CA GLN A 58 -12.97 -6.10 8.87
C GLN A 58 -12.95 -7.17 7.76
N PRO A 59 -11.83 -7.32 7.02
CA PRO A 59 -11.75 -8.26 5.90
C PRO A 59 -12.01 -9.68 6.38
N GLY A 60 -13.02 -10.32 5.81
CA GLY A 60 -13.14 -11.77 5.81
C GLY A 60 -12.45 -12.38 4.58
N PHE A 61 -12.34 -13.72 4.55
CA PHE A 61 -11.88 -14.45 3.36
C PHE A 61 -12.85 -14.35 2.17
N SER A 62 -14.00 -13.69 2.34
CA SER A 62 -15.06 -13.52 1.34
C SER A 62 -15.04 -12.19 0.58
N VAL A 63 -14.21 -11.21 0.99
CA VAL A 63 -14.10 -9.94 0.26
C VAL A 63 -13.21 -10.16 -0.97
N SER A 64 -13.82 -10.13 -2.16
CA SER A 64 -13.10 -10.31 -3.43
C SER A 64 -12.44 -9.04 -3.95
N ASP A 65 -12.91 -7.87 -3.50
CA ASP A 65 -12.39 -6.59 -3.99
C ASP A 65 -11.05 -6.24 -3.33
N ARG A 66 -10.04 -6.03 -4.18
CA ARG A 66 -8.67 -5.78 -3.71
C ARG A 66 -8.50 -4.40 -3.08
N VAL A 67 -9.20 -3.38 -3.56
CA VAL A 67 -9.11 -2.02 -3.00
C VAL A 67 -9.72 -2.00 -1.61
N VAL A 68 -10.83 -2.71 -1.38
CA VAL A 68 -11.43 -2.85 -0.05
C VAL A 68 -10.47 -3.53 0.92
N MET A 69 -9.83 -4.64 0.51
CA MET A 69 -8.81 -5.30 1.33
C MET A 69 -7.66 -4.36 1.71
N GLU A 70 -7.22 -3.51 0.78
CA GLU A 70 -6.14 -2.55 0.99
C GLU A 70 -6.57 -1.32 1.82
N LEU A 71 -7.84 -0.92 1.78
CA LEU A 71 -8.39 0.07 2.70
C LEU A 71 -8.42 -0.48 4.12
N GLN A 72 -8.85 -1.73 4.29
CA GLN A 72 -8.86 -2.41 5.58
C GLN A 72 -7.45 -2.59 6.16
N GLN A 73 -6.41 -2.68 5.31
CA GLN A 73 -5.01 -2.64 5.76
C GLN A 73 -4.61 -1.31 6.42
N ARG A 74 -5.44 -0.25 6.40
CA ARG A 74 -5.14 1.04 7.07
C ARG A 74 -5.77 1.19 8.45
N VAL A 75 -6.66 0.27 8.84
CA VAL A 75 -7.22 0.24 10.20
C VAL A 75 -6.54 -0.84 11.04
N PRO A 76 -6.57 -0.73 12.38
CA PRO A 76 -6.12 -1.81 13.26
C PRO A 76 -6.89 -3.10 12.99
N TYR A 77 -6.20 -4.24 13.11
CA TYR A 77 -6.82 -5.56 12.99
C TYR A 77 -7.29 -6.07 14.35
N GLU A 78 -8.30 -6.93 14.33
CA GLU A 78 -8.82 -7.59 15.53
C GLU A 78 -7.77 -8.47 16.21
N ALA A 79 -7.59 -8.30 17.52
CA ALA A 79 -6.64 -9.09 18.32
C ALA A 79 -6.87 -10.62 18.22
N ALA A 80 -8.11 -11.05 17.93
CA ALA A 80 -8.44 -12.46 17.71
C ALA A 80 -7.70 -13.08 16.51
N ARG A 81 -7.47 -12.31 15.43
CA ARG A 81 -6.74 -12.78 14.25
C ARG A 81 -5.29 -13.07 14.59
N MET A 82 -4.65 -12.18 15.35
CA MET A 82 -3.28 -12.35 15.80
C MET A 82 -3.12 -13.62 16.66
N ARG A 83 -4.03 -13.83 17.62
CA ARG A 83 -4.04 -15.06 18.43
C ARG A 83 -4.19 -16.31 17.57
N HIS A 84 -5.06 -16.26 16.55
CA HIS A 84 -5.23 -17.37 15.61
C HIS A 84 -3.95 -17.64 14.82
N TYR A 85 -3.32 -16.62 14.23
CA TYR A 85 -2.08 -16.79 13.47
C TYR A 85 -0.95 -17.38 14.31
N LEU A 86 -0.75 -16.87 15.53
CA LEU A 86 0.29 -17.37 16.43
C LEU A 86 0.05 -18.82 16.85
N LYS A 87 -1.21 -19.21 17.07
CA LYS A 87 -1.57 -20.59 17.43
C LYS A 87 -1.42 -21.56 16.25
N ALA A 88 -1.74 -21.10 15.03
CA ALA A 88 -1.74 -21.93 13.84
C ALA A 88 -0.39 -21.94 13.08
N LEU A 89 0.56 -21.07 13.44
CA LEU A 89 1.87 -21.00 12.82
C LEU A 89 2.68 -22.26 13.13
N GLN A 90 3.09 -22.97 12.08
CA GLN A 90 3.85 -24.20 12.17
C GLN A 90 5.34 -23.94 12.46
N ALA A 91 6.07 -25.00 12.79
CA ALA A 91 7.49 -24.92 13.11
C ALA A 91 8.34 -24.42 11.93
N ASP A 92 7.93 -24.73 10.69
CA ASP A 92 8.59 -24.30 9.45
C ASP A 92 8.22 -22.86 9.03
N GLY A 93 7.26 -22.22 9.72
CA GLY A 93 6.77 -20.89 9.40
C GLY A 93 5.55 -20.85 8.49
N SER A 94 4.99 -22.01 8.12
CA SER A 94 3.77 -22.10 7.30
C SER A 94 2.49 -22.05 8.13
N TRP A 95 1.35 -22.00 7.43
CA TRP A 95 0.02 -22.20 8.00
C TRP A 95 -0.73 -23.25 7.17
N SER A 96 -1.28 -24.28 7.82
CA SER A 96 -1.98 -25.40 7.14
C SER A 96 -3.25 -24.98 6.42
N GLY A 97 -3.86 -23.87 6.82
CA GLY A 97 -5.03 -23.30 6.16
C GLY A 97 -4.72 -22.51 4.88
N ILE A 98 -3.50 -22.61 4.34
CA ILE A 98 -3.10 -22.00 3.06
C ILE A 98 -2.64 -23.13 2.13
N ASN A 99 -3.26 -23.22 0.96
CA ASN A 99 -2.85 -24.11 -0.12
C ASN A 99 -1.66 -23.51 -0.89
N TYR A 100 -0.44 -23.84 -0.47
CA TYR A 100 0.78 -23.37 -1.12
C TYR A 100 1.00 -23.91 -2.54
N GLN A 101 0.25 -24.95 -2.93
CA GLN A 101 0.29 -25.53 -4.27
C GLN A 101 -0.78 -24.96 -5.20
N ASP A 102 -1.51 -23.92 -4.77
CA ASP A 102 -2.51 -23.27 -5.60
C ASP A 102 -1.87 -22.63 -6.85
N THR A 103 -2.35 -23.05 -8.02
CA THR A 103 -1.94 -22.53 -9.32
C THR A 103 -2.98 -21.60 -9.95
N ASN A 104 -4.05 -21.24 -9.24
CA ASN A 104 -5.08 -20.34 -9.74
C ASN A 104 -4.50 -18.96 -10.10
N ARG A 105 -4.97 -18.39 -11.21
CA ARG A 105 -4.56 -17.05 -11.70
C ARG A 105 -5.26 -15.91 -10.94
N SER A 106 -6.34 -16.22 -10.23
CA SER A 106 -7.16 -15.30 -9.43
C SER A 106 -7.44 -15.94 -8.08
N GLY A 107 -7.50 -15.15 -7.03
CA GLY A 107 -7.73 -15.68 -5.67
C GLY A 107 -6.57 -16.55 -5.17
N TRP A 108 -5.36 -16.35 -5.71
CA TRP A 108 -4.17 -17.16 -5.44
C TRP A 108 -3.86 -17.26 -3.95
N ASP A 109 -4.04 -18.45 -3.38
CA ASP A 109 -4.07 -18.66 -1.93
C ASP A 109 -2.76 -18.29 -1.18
N PRO A 110 -1.55 -18.54 -1.72
CA PRO A 110 -0.30 -18.15 -1.08
C PRO A 110 -0.20 -16.66 -0.74
N ARG A 111 -0.95 -15.77 -1.41
CA ARG A 111 -1.01 -14.35 -1.05
C ARG A 111 -1.40 -14.11 0.41
N LEU A 112 -2.21 -15.01 0.99
CA LEU A 112 -2.67 -14.92 2.36
C LEU A 112 -1.51 -15.01 3.35
N HIS A 113 -0.42 -15.70 3.00
CA HIS A 113 0.78 -15.76 3.84
C HIS A 113 1.41 -14.36 3.97
N ALA A 114 1.58 -13.66 2.84
CA ALA A 114 2.10 -12.29 2.82
C ALA A 114 1.19 -11.32 3.58
N GLU A 115 -0.12 -11.47 3.44
CA GLU A 115 -1.10 -10.65 4.17
C GLU A 115 -1.01 -10.90 5.68
N ARG A 116 -0.90 -12.15 6.12
CA ARG A 116 -0.69 -12.48 7.55
C ARG A 116 0.59 -11.88 8.11
N ILE A 117 1.69 -11.90 7.35
CA ILE A 117 2.95 -11.24 7.75
C ILE A 117 2.71 -9.75 7.99
N LEU A 118 2.08 -9.05 7.03
CA LEU A 118 1.80 -7.62 7.17
C LEU A 118 0.92 -7.33 8.40
N GLU A 119 -0.11 -8.14 8.63
CA GLU A 119 -0.97 -7.99 9.81
C GLU A 119 -0.19 -8.15 11.11
N MET A 120 0.65 -9.19 11.21
CA MET A 120 1.50 -9.43 12.38
C MET A 120 2.49 -8.29 12.61
N VAL A 121 3.11 -7.77 11.55
CA VAL A 121 4.04 -6.64 11.61
C VAL A 121 3.32 -5.38 12.10
N LYS A 122 2.13 -5.06 11.59
CA LYS A 122 1.37 -3.90 12.06
C LYS A 122 1.01 -4.00 13.55
N HIS A 123 0.62 -5.18 14.03
CA HIS A 123 0.40 -5.40 15.47
C HIS A 123 1.69 -5.22 16.29
N PHE A 124 2.81 -5.73 15.77
CA PHE A 124 4.11 -5.62 16.42
C PHE A 124 4.62 -4.18 16.51
N SER A 125 4.35 -3.36 15.48
CA SER A 125 4.84 -1.97 15.40
C SER A 125 3.88 -0.96 16.05
N ASN A 126 2.67 -1.35 16.46
CA ASN A 126 1.68 -0.42 17.05
C ASN A 126 1.89 -0.26 18.57
N PRO A 127 2.27 0.93 19.08
CA PRO A 127 2.46 1.19 20.51
C PRO A 127 1.20 1.01 21.38
N GLU A 128 0.01 1.11 20.79
CA GLU A 128 -1.28 0.94 21.49
C GLU A 128 -1.69 -0.54 21.60
N ASN A 129 -0.95 -1.46 20.96
CA ASN A 129 -1.27 -2.88 20.96
C ASN A 129 -0.50 -3.65 22.06
N GLU A 130 -1.14 -4.65 22.67
CA GLU A 130 -0.50 -5.54 23.66
C GLU A 130 0.72 -6.31 23.12
N HIS A 131 0.87 -6.37 21.80
CA HIS A 131 1.97 -7.06 21.12
C HIS A 131 3.10 -6.13 20.68
N TYR A 132 3.08 -4.84 21.05
CA TYR A 132 4.13 -3.89 20.71
C TYR A 132 5.51 -4.42 21.10
N HIS A 133 6.38 -4.58 20.10
CA HIS A 133 7.74 -5.11 20.25
C HIS A 133 7.84 -6.46 21.01
N SER A 134 6.78 -7.28 20.96
CA SER A 134 6.74 -8.56 21.66
C SER A 134 7.73 -9.57 21.03
N LYS A 135 8.66 -10.09 21.84
CA LYS A 135 9.61 -11.15 21.40
C LYS A 135 8.94 -12.41 20.89
N LYS A 136 7.73 -12.74 21.38
CA LYS A 136 6.95 -13.87 20.88
C LYS A 136 6.50 -13.62 19.43
N VAL A 137 6.05 -12.40 19.15
CA VAL A 137 5.56 -11.98 17.84
C VAL A 137 6.72 -11.81 16.87
N GLU A 138 7.81 -11.16 17.29
CA GLU A 138 9.06 -11.02 16.51
C GLU A 138 9.53 -12.39 15.97
N LYS A 139 9.68 -13.39 16.85
CA LYS A 139 10.06 -14.76 16.47
C LYS A 139 9.07 -15.43 15.51
N ALA A 140 7.79 -15.08 15.59
CA ALA A 140 6.78 -15.61 14.69
C ALA A 140 6.88 -14.95 13.30
N ILE A 141 7.11 -13.64 13.24
CA ILE A 141 7.34 -12.88 11.99
C ILE A 141 8.57 -13.42 11.28
N HIS A 142 9.71 -13.58 11.97
CA HIS A 142 10.94 -14.17 11.38
C HIS A 142 10.71 -15.57 10.79
N ARG A 143 9.94 -16.43 11.46
CA ARG A 143 9.63 -17.77 10.95
C ARG A 143 8.77 -17.71 9.68
N ALA A 144 7.73 -16.88 9.67
CA ALA A 144 6.89 -16.70 8.50
C ALA A 144 7.70 -16.12 7.31
N LEU A 145 8.49 -15.07 7.54
CA LEU A 145 9.40 -14.51 6.55
C LEU A 145 10.35 -15.57 5.97
N ARG A 146 11.00 -16.35 6.85
CA ARG A 146 11.88 -17.45 6.43
C ARG A 146 11.15 -18.45 5.52
N TYR A 147 9.92 -18.85 5.86
CA TYR A 147 9.15 -19.75 5.01
C TYR A 147 8.96 -19.15 3.62
N TRP A 148 8.53 -17.89 3.54
CA TRP A 148 8.35 -17.19 2.27
C TRP A 148 9.64 -17.12 1.43
N PHE A 149 10.76 -16.76 2.06
CA PHE A 149 12.06 -16.62 1.40
C PHE A 149 12.64 -17.96 0.94
N VAL A 150 12.32 -19.07 1.62
CA VAL A 150 12.75 -20.41 1.22
C VAL A 150 11.86 -20.97 0.12
N GLN A 151 10.54 -20.92 0.28
CA GLN A 151 9.61 -21.56 -0.66
C GLN A 151 9.43 -20.77 -1.95
N LYS A 152 9.59 -19.44 -1.91
CA LYS A 152 9.45 -18.51 -3.04
C LYS A 152 8.22 -18.82 -3.91
N PRO A 153 7.00 -18.79 -3.36
CA PRO A 153 5.81 -19.15 -4.13
C PRO A 153 5.64 -18.24 -5.35
N VAL A 154 5.22 -18.80 -6.49
CA VAL A 154 5.01 -18.08 -7.75
C VAL A 154 3.61 -18.35 -8.28
N CYS A 155 2.88 -17.29 -8.61
CA CYS A 155 1.58 -17.39 -9.28
C CYS A 155 1.75 -17.43 -10.80
N LEU A 156 0.84 -18.11 -11.52
CA LEU A 156 0.77 -18.05 -12.98
C LEU A 156 0.36 -16.68 -13.52
N ASN A 157 -0.24 -15.84 -12.69
CA ASN A 157 -0.57 -14.46 -13.00
C ASN A 157 0.56 -13.53 -12.54
N TRP A 158 1.20 -12.86 -13.51
CA TRP A 158 2.31 -11.93 -13.29
C TRP A 158 1.98 -10.84 -12.26
N TYR A 159 0.71 -10.43 -12.19
CA TYR A 159 0.24 -9.40 -11.27
C TYR A 159 0.60 -9.73 -9.82
N TYR A 160 0.36 -10.96 -9.34
CA TYR A 160 0.71 -11.32 -7.97
C TYR A 160 2.21 -11.22 -7.72
N ASN A 161 3.03 -11.66 -8.67
CA ASN A 161 4.46 -11.77 -8.50
C ASN A 161 5.16 -10.40 -8.53
N GLN A 162 4.71 -9.49 -9.41
CA GLN A 162 5.38 -8.22 -9.64
C GLN A 162 4.68 -7.05 -8.94
N ILE A 163 3.38 -7.18 -8.67
CA ILE A 163 2.56 -6.12 -8.06
C ILE A 163 2.06 -6.56 -6.68
N GLY A 164 1.21 -7.58 -6.60
CA GLY A 164 0.47 -7.92 -5.37
C GLY A 164 1.38 -8.24 -4.18
N ILE A 165 2.29 -9.20 -4.33
CA ILE A 165 3.21 -9.62 -3.28
C ILE A 165 4.18 -8.49 -2.91
N PRO A 166 4.90 -7.83 -3.83
CA PRO A 166 5.80 -6.75 -3.44
C PRO A 166 5.07 -5.56 -2.80
N ARG A 167 3.80 -5.30 -3.13
CA ARG A 167 3.00 -4.27 -2.45
C ARG A 167 2.76 -4.60 -0.98
N THR A 168 2.29 -5.82 -0.71
CA THR A 168 1.98 -6.28 0.65
C THR A 168 3.24 -6.48 1.48
N LEU A 169 4.22 -7.23 0.98
CA LEU A 169 5.44 -7.50 1.72
C LEU A 169 6.37 -6.29 1.80
N GLY A 170 6.44 -5.44 0.76
CA GLY A 170 7.23 -4.20 0.81
C GLY A 170 6.80 -3.29 1.97
N THR A 171 5.49 -3.19 2.21
CA THR A 171 4.94 -2.45 3.36
C THR A 171 5.40 -3.10 4.68
N ALA A 172 5.30 -4.44 4.78
CA ALA A 172 5.74 -5.17 5.97
C ALA A 172 7.24 -5.01 6.22
N PHE A 173 8.06 -5.05 5.18
CA PHE A 173 9.51 -4.89 5.28
C PHE A 173 9.91 -3.50 5.76
N ILE A 174 9.24 -2.44 5.29
CA ILE A 174 9.53 -1.08 5.75
C ILE A 174 9.14 -0.90 7.22
N LEU A 175 7.96 -1.39 7.63
CA LEU A 175 7.48 -1.28 9.01
C LEU A 175 8.28 -2.12 10.00
N PHE A 176 8.90 -3.22 9.54
CA PHE A 176 9.70 -4.14 10.35
C PHE A 176 11.21 -3.98 10.12
N GLU A 177 11.65 -3.01 9.31
CA GLU A 177 13.04 -2.87 8.85
C GLU A 177 14.07 -2.91 10.00
N PRO A 178 13.88 -2.20 11.13
CA PRO A 178 14.85 -2.21 12.22
C PRO A 178 15.06 -3.58 12.90
N PHE A 179 14.16 -4.54 12.64
CA PHE A 179 14.18 -5.87 13.23
C PHE A 179 14.57 -6.95 12.24
N LEU A 180 14.73 -6.63 10.95
CA LEU A 180 15.24 -7.59 9.96
C LEU A 180 16.71 -7.89 10.23
N THR A 181 17.10 -9.15 10.11
CA THR A 181 18.52 -9.50 9.96
C THR A 181 19.04 -9.05 8.60
N ASP A 182 20.37 -8.90 8.47
CA ASP A 182 20.99 -8.53 7.18
C ASP A 182 20.60 -9.51 6.05
N ALA A 183 20.55 -10.81 6.36
CA ALA A 183 20.14 -11.84 5.40
C ALA A 183 18.67 -11.67 4.97
N GLU A 184 17.75 -11.47 5.93
CA GLU A 184 16.35 -11.23 5.63
C GLU A 184 16.14 -9.93 4.84
N LYS A 185 16.94 -8.89 5.12
CA LYS A 185 16.90 -7.64 4.34
C LYS A 185 17.31 -7.87 2.88
N GLN A 186 18.31 -8.70 2.61
CA GLN A 186 18.69 -9.07 1.23
C GLN A 186 17.62 -9.92 0.53
N ASP A 187 16.99 -10.86 1.24
CA ASP A 187 15.87 -11.64 0.70
C ASP A 187 14.64 -10.76 0.43
N ALA A 188 14.34 -9.82 1.32
CA ALA A 188 13.29 -8.81 1.14
C ALA A 188 13.54 -7.98 -0.11
N ILE A 189 14.76 -7.45 -0.30
CA ILE A 189 15.16 -6.73 -1.52
C ILE A 189 14.99 -7.61 -2.76
N THR A 190 15.30 -8.91 -2.69
CA THR A 190 15.13 -9.86 -3.79
C THR A 190 13.66 -10.02 -4.18
N VAL A 191 12.74 -10.08 -3.21
CA VAL A 191 11.28 -10.06 -3.46
C VAL A 191 10.88 -8.76 -4.15
N MET A 192 11.38 -7.61 -3.67
CA MET A 192 11.04 -6.30 -4.24
C MET A 192 11.59 -6.09 -5.67
N LYS A 193 12.69 -6.77 -6.05
CA LYS A 193 13.28 -6.73 -7.40
C LYS A 193 12.41 -7.37 -8.49
N GLN A 194 11.34 -8.07 -8.12
CA GLN A 194 10.33 -8.54 -9.08
C GLN A 194 9.56 -7.37 -9.73
N ALA A 195 9.45 -6.23 -9.06
CA ALA A 195 8.88 -5.02 -9.62
C ALA A 195 9.93 -4.19 -10.39
N ARG A 196 9.55 -3.69 -11.57
CA ARG A 196 10.38 -2.85 -12.44
C ARG A 196 9.51 -1.79 -13.10
N PHE A 197 10.09 -0.64 -13.44
CA PHE A 197 9.39 0.37 -14.24
C PHE A 197 8.94 -0.20 -15.59
N GLY A 198 7.73 0.17 -16.01
CA GLY A 198 7.12 -0.30 -17.25
C GLY A 198 5.60 -0.22 -17.18
N MET A 199 4.92 -0.75 -18.20
CA MET A 199 3.46 -0.70 -18.36
C MET A 199 2.93 0.75 -18.45
N THR A 200 1.61 0.89 -18.36
CA THR A 200 0.86 2.15 -18.49
C THR A 200 -0.25 2.22 -17.43
N GLY A 201 -0.77 3.42 -17.19
CA GLY A 201 -1.87 3.65 -16.25
C GLY A 201 -1.55 3.09 -14.87
N GLN A 202 -2.54 2.45 -14.26
CA GLN A 202 -2.45 1.97 -12.89
C GLN A 202 -1.41 0.85 -12.68
N ASN A 203 -1.15 0.03 -13.70
CA ASN A 203 -0.08 -0.98 -13.60
C ASN A 203 1.29 -0.33 -13.44
N LYS A 204 1.56 0.77 -14.14
CA LYS A 204 2.81 1.52 -14.01
C LYS A 204 2.94 2.14 -12.63
N VAL A 205 1.87 2.74 -12.12
CA VAL A 205 1.82 3.34 -10.78
C VAL A 205 2.14 2.30 -9.70
N TRP A 206 1.53 1.12 -9.77
CA TRP A 206 1.80 0.02 -8.83
C TRP A 206 3.24 -0.48 -8.89
N LEU A 207 3.75 -0.73 -10.10
CA LEU A 207 5.13 -1.17 -10.28
C LEU A 207 6.13 -0.14 -9.76
N ALA A 208 5.91 1.14 -10.08
CA ALA A 208 6.74 2.23 -9.59
C ALA A 208 6.65 2.39 -8.06
N GLY A 209 5.46 2.26 -7.46
CA GLY A 209 5.30 2.25 -6.00
C GLY A 209 6.09 1.13 -5.32
N ASN A 210 6.15 -0.06 -5.93
CA ASN A 210 6.99 -1.15 -5.43
C ASN A 210 8.48 -0.86 -5.57
N VAL A 211 8.90 -0.26 -6.68
CA VAL A 211 10.29 0.18 -6.85
C VAL A 211 10.65 1.29 -5.86
N MET A 212 9.72 2.19 -5.53
CA MET A 212 9.89 3.18 -4.47
C MET A 212 10.17 2.51 -3.12
N MET A 213 9.35 1.54 -2.73
CA MET A 213 9.55 0.81 -1.47
C MET A 213 10.89 0.06 -1.45
N ARG A 214 11.33 -0.47 -2.60
CA ARG A 214 12.68 -1.04 -2.74
C ARG A 214 13.76 0.00 -2.47
N GLY A 215 13.65 1.19 -3.08
CA GLY A 215 14.58 2.30 -2.85
C GLY A 215 14.64 2.72 -1.39
N VAL A 216 13.50 2.76 -0.69
CA VAL A 216 13.47 3.00 0.77
C VAL A 216 14.30 1.94 1.51
N LEU A 217 14.05 0.64 1.26
CA LEU A 217 14.79 -0.45 1.91
C LEU A 217 16.29 -0.46 1.59
N GLU A 218 16.66 -0.11 0.36
CA GLU A 218 18.06 0.00 -0.10
C GLU A 218 18.73 1.30 0.35
N ASN A 219 18.00 2.23 0.99
CA ASN A 219 18.45 3.61 1.28
C ASN A 219 18.90 4.38 0.02
N ASP A 220 18.29 4.07 -1.12
CA ASP A 220 18.56 4.66 -2.42
C ASP A 220 17.54 5.77 -2.74
N LEU A 221 17.88 7.00 -2.34
CA LEU A 221 17.02 8.17 -2.58
C LEU A 221 16.82 8.47 -4.07
N ASP A 222 17.81 8.20 -4.91
CA ASP A 222 17.70 8.48 -6.34
C ASP A 222 16.74 7.49 -7.03
N LEU A 223 16.71 6.23 -6.57
CA LEU A 223 15.69 5.28 -6.99
C LEU A 223 14.28 5.67 -6.52
N VAL A 224 14.16 6.19 -5.30
CA VAL A 224 12.87 6.72 -4.79
C VAL A 224 12.39 7.91 -5.64
N LYS A 225 13.28 8.83 -6.01
CA LYS A 225 12.95 9.96 -6.90
C LYS A 225 12.52 9.49 -8.29
N GLN A 226 13.26 8.57 -8.90
CA GLN A 226 12.89 8.00 -10.20
C GLN A 226 11.52 7.31 -10.15
N ALA A 227 11.24 6.59 -9.05
CA ALA A 227 9.94 5.96 -8.85
C ALA A 227 8.83 7.00 -8.68
N ARG A 228 9.07 8.06 -7.91
CA ARG A 228 8.13 9.18 -7.76
C ARG A 228 7.84 9.86 -9.10
N ASP A 229 8.87 10.16 -9.89
CA ASP A 229 8.70 10.80 -11.19
C ASP A 229 7.93 9.90 -12.17
N THR A 230 8.17 8.59 -12.09
CA THR A 230 7.42 7.59 -12.85
C THR A 230 5.94 7.55 -12.42
N ILE A 231 5.65 7.60 -11.12
CA ILE A 231 4.28 7.64 -10.58
C ILE A 231 3.56 8.89 -11.08
N VAL A 232 4.14 10.08 -10.89
CA VAL A 232 3.46 11.33 -11.21
C VAL A 232 3.34 11.59 -12.71
N SER A 233 4.11 10.87 -13.54
CA SER A 233 3.95 10.92 -15.00
C SER A 233 2.60 10.38 -15.50
N GLU A 234 1.87 9.61 -14.67
CA GLU A 234 0.50 9.16 -14.98
C GLU A 234 -0.58 10.15 -14.49
N ILE A 235 -0.19 11.20 -13.75
CA ILE A 235 -1.10 12.26 -13.29
C ILE A 235 -1.28 13.30 -14.40
N VAL A 236 -1.84 12.84 -15.52
CA VAL A 236 -2.09 13.65 -16.71
C VAL A 236 -3.41 13.24 -17.34
N ARG A 237 -4.03 14.16 -18.09
CA ARG A 237 -5.20 13.87 -18.93
C ARG A 237 -4.78 13.55 -20.36
N GLY A 238 -5.66 12.91 -21.13
CA GLY A 238 -5.45 12.68 -22.56
C GLY A 238 -4.49 11.52 -22.91
N GLY A 239 -3.89 10.85 -21.93
CA GLY A 239 -2.97 9.71 -22.14
C GLY A 239 -3.60 8.48 -22.81
N LYS A 240 -2.78 7.51 -23.24
CA LYS A 240 -3.29 6.27 -23.88
C LYS A 240 -4.22 5.48 -22.95
N GLU A 241 -3.81 5.36 -21.70
CA GLU A 241 -4.58 4.86 -20.57
C GLU A 241 -4.52 5.91 -19.46
N GLY A 242 -5.32 5.76 -18.40
CA GLY A 242 -5.44 6.72 -17.31
C GLY A 242 -6.59 7.69 -17.52
N ILE A 243 -6.41 8.92 -17.04
CA ILE A 243 -7.45 9.95 -17.00
C ILE A 243 -7.71 10.51 -18.40
N LYS A 244 -8.98 10.63 -18.76
CA LYS A 244 -9.44 11.16 -20.03
C LYS A 244 -9.96 12.59 -19.87
N ASP A 245 -10.02 13.32 -20.99
CA ASP A 245 -10.44 14.72 -21.00
C ASP A 245 -11.93 14.88 -20.65
N ASP A 246 -12.72 13.83 -20.84
CA ASP A 246 -14.14 13.74 -20.52
C ASP A 246 -14.43 13.21 -19.10
N GLY A 247 -13.42 13.10 -18.25
CA GLY A 247 -13.56 12.59 -16.87
C GLY A 247 -13.61 11.06 -16.78
N CYS A 248 -13.48 10.32 -17.88
CA CYS A 248 -13.36 8.86 -17.83
C CYS A 248 -11.98 8.41 -17.34
N PHE A 249 -11.92 7.18 -16.81
CA PHE A 249 -10.65 6.48 -16.56
C PHE A 249 -10.56 5.24 -17.45
N HIS A 250 -9.50 5.13 -18.25
CA HIS A 250 -9.28 4.02 -19.18
C HIS A 250 -8.12 3.11 -18.74
N GLN A 251 -8.27 1.79 -18.90
CA GLN A 251 -7.19 0.81 -18.75
C GLN A 251 -7.47 -0.43 -19.62
N HIS A 252 -6.42 -1.10 -20.09
CA HIS A 252 -6.44 -2.16 -21.12
C HIS A 252 -6.87 -1.63 -22.49
N GLY A 253 -6.25 -0.52 -22.89
CA GLY A 253 -6.62 0.27 -24.05
C GLY A 253 -7.77 1.25 -23.72
N PRO A 254 -8.60 1.63 -24.71
CA PRO A 254 -9.67 2.61 -24.54
C PRO A 254 -10.92 1.99 -23.88
N GLN A 255 -10.74 1.21 -22.82
CA GLN A 255 -11.83 0.59 -22.05
C GLN A 255 -12.08 1.40 -20.76
N PRO A 256 -13.31 1.92 -20.54
CA PRO A 256 -13.68 2.55 -19.27
C PRO A 256 -13.58 1.58 -18.09
N GLN A 257 -12.90 1.99 -17.02
CA GLN A 257 -12.51 1.13 -15.89
C GLN A 257 -12.67 1.84 -14.53
N PHE A 258 -13.81 2.48 -14.28
CA PHE A 258 -14.05 3.21 -13.01
C PHE A 258 -13.93 2.32 -11.77
N GLY A 259 -14.75 1.27 -11.64
CA GLY A 259 -14.82 0.47 -10.40
C GLY A 259 -13.63 -0.45 -10.12
N ASN A 260 -12.68 -0.59 -11.06
CA ASN A 260 -11.55 -1.50 -10.92
C ASN A 260 -10.22 -0.72 -10.96
N TYR A 261 -9.58 -0.60 -12.13
CA TYR A 261 -8.29 0.09 -12.26
C TYR A 261 -8.34 1.57 -11.89
N GLY A 262 -9.45 2.26 -12.21
CA GLY A 262 -9.65 3.64 -11.83
C GLY A 262 -9.77 3.79 -10.31
N LEU A 263 -10.56 2.95 -9.65
CA LEU A 263 -10.74 2.98 -8.20
C LEU A 263 -9.40 2.71 -7.51
N ALA A 264 -8.68 1.69 -7.99
CA ALA A 264 -7.33 1.40 -7.56
C ALA A 264 -6.37 2.58 -7.78
N TYR A 265 -6.50 3.30 -8.89
CA TYR A 265 -5.69 4.47 -9.19
C TYR A 265 -5.92 5.62 -8.22
N VAL A 266 -7.17 6.00 -8.00
CA VAL A 266 -7.54 7.03 -7.02
C VAL A 266 -7.01 6.66 -5.64
N TYR A 267 -7.27 5.43 -5.20
CA TYR A 267 -6.81 4.91 -3.91
C TYR A 267 -5.28 4.96 -3.78
N THR A 268 -4.57 4.53 -4.82
CA THR A 268 -3.10 4.44 -4.82
C THR A 268 -2.47 5.82 -4.89
N MET A 269 -3.02 6.76 -5.66
CA MET A 269 -2.52 8.13 -5.71
C MET A 269 -2.72 8.86 -4.39
N SER A 270 -3.88 8.67 -3.74
CA SER A 270 -4.12 9.20 -2.39
C SER A 270 -3.16 8.61 -1.35
N LEU A 271 -2.84 7.32 -1.45
CA LEU A 271 -1.81 6.70 -0.60
C LEU A 271 -0.45 7.35 -0.80
N LEU A 272 -0.01 7.43 -2.06
CA LEU A 272 1.32 7.90 -2.42
C LEU A 272 1.49 9.39 -2.11
N SER A 273 0.46 10.21 -2.28
CA SER A 273 0.53 11.62 -1.87
C SER A 273 0.77 11.76 -0.36
N GLY A 274 0.14 10.91 0.46
CA GLY A 274 0.38 10.86 1.90
C GLY A 274 1.77 10.32 2.25
N LEU A 275 2.27 9.31 1.53
CA LEU A 275 3.62 8.77 1.77
C LEU A 275 4.73 9.77 1.43
N PHE A 276 4.54 10.60 0.42
CA PHE A 276 5.46 11.67 0.04
C PHE A 276 5.19 13.00 0.74
N SER A 277 4.20 13.11 1.63
CA SER A 277 3.92 14.35 2.34
C SER A 277 5.13 14.80 3.16
N ASP A 278 5.35 16.11 3.24
CA ASP A 278 6.45 16.71 4.01
C ASP A 278 7.86 16.31 3.53
N THR A 279 7.96 15.81 2.29
CA THR A 279 9.24 15.54 1.62
C THR A 279 9.44 16.49 0.44
N SER A 280 10.66 16.54 -0.10
CA SER A 280 10.92 17.26 -1.37
C SER A 280 10.20 16.65 -2.58
N MET A 281 9.62 15.45 -2.42
CA MET A 281 8.97 14.66 -3.45
C MET A 281 7.43 14.71 -3.39
N ALA A 282 6.87 15.56 -2.51
CA ALA A 282 5.43 15.76 -2.38
C ALA A 282 4.74 16.02 -3.75
N PHE A 283 3.49 15.60 -3.85
CA PHE A 283 2.69 15.88 -5.03
C PHE A 283 2.40 17.39 -5.08
N THR A 284 2.55 17.98 -6.25
CA THR A 284 2.30 19.40 -6.47
C THR A 284 0.79 19.71 -6.47
N PRO A 285 0.37 20.95 -6.19
CA PRO A 285 -1.04 21.34 -6.26
C PRO A 285 -1.70 21.00 -7.59
N SER A 286 -1.03 21.24 -8.72
CA SER A 286 -1.57 20.92 -10.05
C SER A 286 -1.75 19.42 -10.28
N GLN A 287 -0.87 18.58 -9.72
CA GLN A 287 -1.04 17.11 -9.75
C GLN A 287 -2.26 16.68 -8.92
N LEU A 288 -2.43 17.27 -7.72
CA LEU A 288 -3.60 16.99 -6.88
C LEU A 288 -4.90 17.45 -7.53
N GLU A 289 -4.91 18.59 -8.22
CA GLU A 289 -6.05 19.09 -8.99
C GLU A 289 -6.46 18.13 -10.11
N VAL A 290 -5.51 17.49 -10.81
CA VAL A 290 -5.84 16.48 -11.83
C VAL A 290 -6.52 15.26 -11.21
N ILE A 291 -6.05 14.80 -10.04
CA ILE A 291 -6.65 13.67 -9.31
C ILE A 291 -8.04 14.05 -8.79
N ALA A 292 -8.19 15.23 -8.20
CA ALA A 292 -9.47 15.76 -7.72
C ALA A 292 -10.47 15.91 -8.87
N GLY A 293 -10.02 16.42 -10.02
CA GLY A 293 -10.83 16.53 -11.23
C GLY A 293 -11.35 15.19 -11.74
N LEU A 294 -10.64 14.07 -11.55
CA LEU A 294 -11.19 12.74 -11.87
C LEU A 294 -12.36 12.37 -10.96
N LEU A 295 -12.30 12.75 -9.67
CA LEU A 295 -13.39 12.49 -8.72
C LEU A 295 -14.60 13.35 -9.03
N GLU A 296 -14.36 14.64 -9.28
CA GLU A 296 -15.39 15.62 -9.58
C GLU A 296 -15.98 15.39 -10.96
N GLU A 297 -15.20 15.26 -12.03
CA GLU A 297 -15.77 15.17 -13.38
C GLU A 297 -16.13 13.74 -13.80
N GLY A 298 -15.61 12.73 -13.10
CA GLY A 298 -15.85 11.31 -13.38
C GLY A 298 -16.69 10.61 -12.32
N TYR A 299 -16.10 10.35 -11.15
CA TYR A 299 -16.70 9.47 -10.13
C TYR A 299 -18.03 9.99 -9.57
N GLN A 300 -18.20 11.31 -9.43
CA GLN A 300 -19.45 11.86 -8.88
C GLN A 300 -20.70 11.44 -9.66
N TRP A 301 -20.54 11.08 -10.94
CA TRP A 301 -21.65 10.72 -11.83
C TRP A 301 -21.96 9.22 -11.86
N VAL A 302 -21.10 8.37 -11.28
CA VAL A 302 -21.21 6.90 -11.36
C VAL A 302 -21.34 6.21 -10.00
N ILE A 303 -21.41 6.98 -8.91
CA ILE A 303 -21.67 6.49 -7.55
C ILE A 303 -23.10 6.92 -7.18
N TRP A 304 -23.96 5.97 -6.82
CA TRP A 304 -25.37 6.19 -6.45
C TRP A 304 -25.76 5.39 -5.21
#